data_AF-A0A0K1NP46-F1
#
_entry.id   AF-A0A0K1NP46-F1
#
_cell.length_a   1.000
_cell.length_b   1.000
_cell.length_c   1.000
_cell.angle_alpha   90.00
_cell.angle_beta   90.00
_cell.angle_gamma   90.00
#
_symmetry.space_group_name_H-M   'P 1'
#
loop_
_entity.id
_entity.type
_entity.pdbx_description
1 polymer ?
#
loop_
_entity_poly.entity_id
_entity_poly.type
_entity_poly.pdbx_seq_one_letter_code
_entity_poly.pdbx_strand_id
1 'polypeptide(L)'
;MKWTSDYTGDPRNITVPTEGGNYKLVCNSYQTLRFTSMTTDNSSVQYGKKIISSGIQGGWYSAELTGNKLTITVTPNTTGKVRKLSIGVRADDAFDRVRITQEK
;
A
#
# COMPACT_ATOMS: atom_id res chain seq x y z
N MET A 1 2.00 -2.33 14.12
CA MET A 1 0.68 -3.01 14.06
C MET A 1 0.90 -4.49 13.72
N LYS A 2 -0.05 -5.39 14.02
CA LYS A 2 0.08 -6.82 13.67
C LYS A 2 -0.68 -7.11 12.37
N TRP A 3 -0.01 -7.66 11.37
CA TRP A 3 -0.58 -7.87 10.02
C TRP A 3 -0.56 -9.34 9.61
N THR A 4 -1.55 -9.73 8.82
CA THR A 4 -1.56 -10.95 8.01
C THR A 4 -1.88 -10.59 6.56
N SER A 5 -1.44 -11.42 5.61
CA SER A 5 -1.71 -11.21 4.18
C SER A 5 -1.86 -12.52 3.43
N ASP A 6 -2.40 -12.43 2.23
CA ASP A 6 -2.32 -13.47 1.19
C ASP A 6 -0.92 -13.59 0.56
N TYR A 7 -0.08 -12.57 0.71
CA TYR A 7 1.32 -12.62 0.31
C TYR A 7 2.16 -13.58 1.18
N THR A 8 3.00 -14.40 0.54
CA THR A 8 3.96 -15.28 1.22
C THR A 8 5.21 -14.50 1.60
N GLY A 9 5.49 -14.36 2.90
CA GLY A 9 6.63 -13.62 3.42
C GLY A 9 6.20 -12.58 4.47
N ASP A 10 6.92 -11.45 4.54
CA ASP A 10 6.51 -10.33 5.38
C ASP A 10 5.30 -9.63 4.75
N PRO A 11 4.13 -9.59 5.42
CA PRO A 11 2.92 -8.95 4.90
C PRO A 11 3.12 -7.49 4.49
N ARG A 12 4.09 -6.79 5.09
CA ARG A 12 4.35 -5.37 4.86
C ARG A 12 5.46 -5.09 3.85
N ASN A 13 6.17 -6.10 3.36
CA ASN A 13 7.23 -5.93 2.37
C ASN A 13 6.97 -6.87 1.19
N ILE A 14 6.18 -6.38 0.24
CA ILE A 14 5.65 -7.18 -0.86
C ILE A 14 6.52 -6.98 -2.11
N THR A 15 6.96 -8.09 -2.68
CA THR A 15 7.57 -8.11 -4.02
C THR A 15 6.49 -8.49 -5.03
N VAL A 16 6.32 -7.64 -6.05
CA VAL A 16 5.26 -7.77 -7.07
C VAL A 16 5.91 -8.10 -8.40
N PRO A 17 5.41 -9.12 -9.12
CA PRO A 17 5.95 -9.46 -10.42
C PRO A 17 5.58 -8.38 -11.46
N THR A 18 6.21 -8.45 -12.63
CA THR A 18 6.08 -7.44 -13.69
C THR A 18 4.63 -7.34 -14.20
N GLU A 19 3.84 -8.40 -14.11
CA GLU A 19 2.41 -8.43 -14.46
C GLU A 19 1.52 -7.63 -13.50
N GLY A 20 2.03 -7.28 -12.32
CA GLY A 20 1.24 -6.65 -11.26
C GLY A 20 0.50 -7.67 -10.41
N GLY A 21 -0.50 -7.21 -9.66
CA GLY A 21 -1.25 -8.08 -8.76
C GLY A 21 -2.14 -7.34 -7.77
N ASN A 22 -2.93 -8.12 -7.05
CA ASN A 22 -3.79 -7.66 -5.97
C ASN A 22 -3.33 -8.30 -4.66
N TYR A 23 -3.16 -7.48 -3.63
CA TYR A 23 -2.65 -7.90 -2.32
C TYR A 23 -3.57 -7.40 -1.23
N LYS A 24 -3.90 -8.29 -0.29
CA LYS A 24 -4.79 -7.97 0.81
C LYS A 24 -4.11 -8.20 2.14
N LEU A 25 -4.01 -7.13 2.92
CA LEU A 25 -3.47 -7.16 4.26
C LEU A 25 -4.59 -6.92 5.27
N VAL A 26 -4.55 -7.61 6.40
CA VAL A 26 -5.48 -7.46 7.51
C VAL A 26 -4.71 -7.09 8.76
N CYS A 27 -5.05 -5.95 9.36
CA CYS A 27 -4.53 -5.55 10.66
C CYS A 27 -5.31 -6.26 11.77
N ASN A 28 -4.63 -7.10 12.54
CA ASN A 28 -5.22 -7.88 13.62
C ASN A 28 -5.23 -7.14 14.96
N SER A 29 -4.55 -6.00 15.05
CA SER A 29 -4.44 -5.21 16.29
C SER A 29 -5.37 -3.99 16.35
N TYR A 30 -5.96 -3.55 15.23
CA TYR A 30 -6.83 -2.37 15.16
C TYR A 30 -7.98 -2.60 14.18
N GLN A 31 -9.17 -2.07 14.49
CA GLN A 31 -10.39 -2.25 13.68
C GLN A 31 -10.58 -1.18 12.59
N THR A 32 -9.97 -0.01 12.77
CA THR A 32 -10.12 1.13 11.85
C THR A 32 -8.75 1.69 11.52
N LEU A 33 -8.47 1.85 10.23
CA LEU A 33 -7.22 2.38 9.72
C LEU A 33 -7.44 3.69 8.97
N ARG A 34 -6.39 4.51 8.88
CA ARG A 34 -6.34 5.70 8.02
C ARG A 34 -4.99 5.80 7.33
N PHE A 35 -4.99 6.30 6.10
CA PHE A 35 -3.72 6.63 5.44
C PHE A 35 -3.03 7.83 6.11
N THR A 36 -1.70 7.83 6.11
CA THR A 36 -0.89 8.94 6.63
C THR A 36 0.05 9.54 5.61
N SER A 37 0.57 8.72 4.71
CA SER A 37 1.50 9.18 3.68
C SER A 37 1.54 8.21 2.52
N MET A 38 2.05 8.71 1.40
CA MET A 38 2.32 7.92 0.23
C MET A 38 3.54 8.47 -0.49
N THR A 39 4.44 7.59 -0.91
CA THR A 39 5.65 7.96 -1.64
C THR A 39 5.95 6.94 -2.72
N THR A 40 6.29 7.40 -3.91
CA THR A 40 6.91 6.59 -4.97
C THR A 40 8.33 7.09 -5.23
N ASP A 41 9.17 6.29 -5.90
CA ASP A 41 10.59 6.63 -6.14
C ASP A 41 10.84 8.03 -6.74
N ASN A 42 9.86 8.56 -7.49
CA ASN A 42 9.98 9.83 -8.21
C ASN A 42 9.02 10.94 -7.72
N SER A 43 8.36 10.80 -6.56
CA SER A 43 7.37 11.80 -6.13
C SER A 43 7.43 12.21 -4.65
N SER A 44 7.10 13.47 -4.40
CA SER A 44 6.87 14.05 -3.08
C SER A 44 5.65 13.41 -2.40
N VAL A 45 5.64 13.39 -1.06
CA VAL A 45 4.53 12.81 -0.27
C VAL A 45 3.19 13.42 -0.70
N GLN A 46 2.31 12.60 -1.29
CA GLN A 46 0.97 13.06 -1.63
C GLN A 46 0.03 12.87 -0.43
N TYR A 47 -0.44 13.98 0.13
CA TYR A 47 -1.60 14.01 1.02
C TYR A 47 -2.84 14.21 0.15
N GLY A 48 -3.78 13.25 0.19
CA GLY A 48 -4.94 13.23 -0.72
C GLY A 48 -5.71 14.54 -0.73
N LYS A 49 -5.77 15.23 -1.88
CA LYS A 49 -6.48 16.50 -2.08
C LYS A 49 -8.02 16.34 -2.13
N LYS A 50 -8.55 15.26 -1.57
CA LYS A 50 -9.99 15.04 -1.40
C LYS A 50 -10.20 14.13 -0.19
N ILE A 51 -10.89 14.65 0.82
CA ILE A 51 -11.32 13.88 1.99
C ILE A 51 -12.36 12.87 1.53
N ILE A 52 -11.90 11.68 1.16
CA ILE A 52 -12.64 10.41 1.25
C ILE A 52 -11.57 9.39 1.69
N SER A 53 -11.25 9.42 2.98
CA SER A 53 -10.00 8.97 3.62
C SER A 53 -9.68 7.46 3.54
N SER A 54 -10.43 6.71 2.74
CA SER A 54 -10.30 5.26 2.55
C SER A 54 -9.57 4.87 1.26
N GLY A 55 -9.29 5.78 0.32
CA GLY A 55 -8.70 5.41 -0.97
C GLY A 55 -7.53 6.28 -1.40
N ILE A 56 -6.52 5.67 -2.01
CA ILE A 56 -5.46 6.35 -2.75
C ILE A 56 -5.31 5.74 -4.14
N GLN A 57 -5.10 6.58 -5.14
CA GLN A 57 -4.83 6.18 -6.51
C GLN A 57 -3.58 6.87 -7.04
N GLY A 58 -2.67 6.09 -7.60
CA GLY A 58 -1.50 6.55 -8.33
C GLY A 58 -1.52 6.06 -9.78
N GLY A 59 -0.52 6.45 -10.57
CA GLY A 59 -0.49 6.13 -12.00
C GLY A 59 -0.37 4.62 -12.32
N TRP A 60 0.11 3.81 -11.37
CA TRP A 60 0.32 2.37 -11.55
C TRP A 60 -0.16 1.52 -10.37
N TYR A 61 -0.90 2.11 -9.44
CA TYR A 61 -1.42 1.41 -8.27
C TYR A 61 -2.65 2.09 -7.70
N SER A 62 -3.40 1.35 -6.89
CA SER A 62 -4.39 1.89 -5.96
C SER A 62 -4.26 1.19 -4.61
N ALA A 63 -4.72 1.86 -3.56
CA ALA A 63 -4.79 1.33 -2.22
C ALA A 63 -6.10 1.75 -1.56
N GLU A 64 -6.80 0.80 -0.95
CA GLU A 64 -8.07 1.05 -0.26
C GLU A 64 -8.06 0.48 1.17
N LEU A 65 -8.56 1.26 2.12
CA LEU A 65 -8.81 0.88 3.50
C LEU A 65 -10.30 0.67 3.73
N THR A 66 -10.67 -0.53 4.15
CA THR A 66 -12.02 -0.86 4.61
C THR A 66 -11.94 -1.49 6.00
N GLY A 67 -12.23 -0.69 7.03
CA GLY A 67 -12.02 -1.09 8.43
C GLY A 67 -10.54 -1.36 8.70
N ASN A 68 -10.21 -2.62 9.00
CA ASN A 68 -8.86 -3.10 9.28
C ASN A 68 -8.15 -3.73 8.08
N LYS A 69 -8.76 -3.66 6.89
CA LYS A 69 -8.25 -4.29 5.67
C LYS A 69 -7.63 -3.23 4.78
N LEU A 70 -6.44 -3.52 4.26
CA LEU A 70 -5.76 -2.76 3.22
C LEU A 70 -5.71 -3.61 1.95
N THR A 71 -6.37 -3.15 0.90
CA THR A 71 -6.32 -3.76 -0.43
C THR A 71 -5.43 -2.92 -1.32
N ILE A 72 -4.44 -3.54 -1.97
CA ILE A 72 -3.49 -2.86 -2.86
C ILE A 72 -3.58 -3.53 -4.23
N THR A 73 -3.78 -2.72 -5.26
CA THR A 73 -3.73 -3.16 -6.66
C THR A 73 -2.54 -2.52 -7.32
N VAL A 74 -1.76 -3.31 -8.05
CA VAL A 74 -0.58 -2.88 -8.79
C VAL A 74 -0.75 -3.26 -10.26
N THR A 75 -0.59 -2.31 -11.17
CA THR A 75 -0.70 -2.55 -12.61
C THR A 75 0.60 -3.14 -13.18
N PRO A 76 0.59 -3.72 -14.40
CA PRO A 76 1.80 -4.19 -15.04
C PRO A 76 2.88 -3.09 -15.15
N ASN A 77 4.15 -3.50 -15.05
CA ASN A 77 5.30 -2.62 -15.22
C ASN A 77 5.88 -2.76 -16.63
N THR A 78 5.71 -1.73 -17.45
CA THR A 78 6.25 -1.68 -18.82
C THR A 78 7.45 -0.73 -18.95
N THR A 79 7.97 -0.23 -17.82
CA THR A 79 8.99 0.82 -17.82
C THR A 79 10.42 0.30 -17.96
N GLY A 80 10.63 -1.02 -17.83
CA GLY A 80 11.96 -1.64 -17.84
C GLY A 80 12.82 -1.30 -16.62
N LYS A 81 12.23 -0.73 -15.57
CA LYS A 81 12.90 -0.36 -14.31
C LYS A 81 12.07 -0.84 -13.12
N VAL A 82 12.74 -1.29 -12.05
CA VAL A 82 12.10 -1.56 -10.77
C VAL A 82 11.46 -0.27 -10.26
N ARG A 83 10.24 -0.35 -9.71
CA ARG A 83 9.53 0.79 -9.12
C ARG A 83 9.00 0.45 -7.74
N LYS A 84 9.03 1.41 -6.83
CA LYS A 84 8.64 1.23 -5.43
C LYS A 84 7.52 2.16 -5.02
N LEU A 85 6.72 1.65 -4.08
CA LEU A 85 5.66 2.37 -3.42
C LEU A 85 5.77 2.14 -1.91
N SER A 86 5.60 3.22 -1.14
CA SER A 86 5.53 3.20 0.31
C SER A 86 4.21 3.83 0.75
N ILE A 87 3.38 3.06 1.46
CA ILE A 87 2.09 3.49 2.00
C ILE A 87 2.22 3.58 3.53
N GLY A 88 2.01 4.77 4.07
CA GLY A 88 1.88 4.99 5.50
C GLY A 88 0.44 4.78 5.98
N VAL A 89 0.27 4.05 7.07
CA VAL A 89 -1.02 3.82 7.72
C VAL A 89 -0.94 4.15 9.21
N ARG A 90 -2.05 4.61 9.78
CA ARG A 90 -2.21 4.82 11.22
C ARG A 90 -3.52 4.26 11.74
N ALA A 91 -3.53 3.99 13.04
CA ALA A 91 -4.70 3.65 13.82
C ALA A 91 -4.46 4.15 15.25
N ASP A 92 -5.34 5.02 15.75
CA ASP A 92 -5.28 5.62 17.08
C ASP A 92 -3.87 6.10 17.49
N ASP A 93 -3.15 5.29 18.27
CA ASP A 93 -1.82 5.55 18.84
C ASP A 93 -0.65 4.99 18.02
N ALA A 94 -0.92 4.24 16.94
CA ALA A 94 0.09 3.53 16.16
C ALA A 94 0.22 4.04 14.72
N PHE A 95 1.44 3.97 14.21
CA PHE A 95 1.81 4.23 12.82
C PHE A 95 2.56 3.02 12.27
N ASP A 96 2.32 2.68 11.01
CA ASP A 96 3.01 1.60 10.32
C ASP A 96 3.17 1.92 8.83
N ARG A 97 3.93 1.08 8.12
CA ARG A 97 4.24 1.29 6.70
C ARG A 97 4.25 -0.03 5.93
N VAL A 98 3.61 -0.02 4.77
CA VAL A 98 3.62 -1.11 3.79
C VAL A 98 4.46 -0.67 2.60
N ARG A 99 5.39 -1.52 2.18
CA ARG A 99 6.29 -1.29 1.05
C ARG A 99 6.03 -2.30 -0.04
N ILE A 100 5.99 -1.79 -1.26
CA ILE A 100 5.84 -2.54 -2.49
C ILE A 100 7.09 -2.30 -3.32
N THR A 101 7.71 -3.38 -3.79
CA THR A 101 8.75 -3.34 -4.83
C THR A 101 8.23 -4.15 -6.01
N GLN A 102 8.02 -3.49 -7.15
CA GLN A 102 7.61 -4.17 -8.37
C GLN A 102 8.81 -4.36 -9.30
N GLU A 103 9.00 -5.59 -9.75
CA GLU A 103 10.04 -5.99 -10.69
C GLU A 103 9.85 -5.34 -12.07
N LYS A 104 10.94 -5.37 -12.86
CA LYS A 104 11.03 -4.72 -14.17
C LYS A 104 10.49 -5.57 -15.32
#